data_AF-A0A497MQR6-F1
#
_entry.id   AF-A0A497MQR6-F1
#
_cell.length_a   1.000
_cell.length_b   1.000
_cell.length_c   1.000
_cell.angle_alpha   90.00
_cell.angle_beta   90.00
_cell.angle_gamma   90.00
#
_symmetry.space_group_name_H-M   'P 1'
#
loop_
_entity.id
_entity.type
_entity.pdbx_description
1 polymer ?
#
loop_
_entity_poly.entity_id
_entity_poly.type
_entity_poly.pdbx_seq_one_letter_code
_entity_poly.pdbx_strand_id
1 'polypeptide(L)'
;MPRSTKSEKLYIRRNVPFELYEINILNAGDVELQTISRELGIGLSLDEMKVVQQHYRKLKRNPTDVELQTIGQTWSEHCFHKTFKGKIVFEDEEIESLFKTYIFRATKELEPEWCFSVFEDNAGIVLFDENHGVAVKVETHNHPS
;
A
#
# COMPACT_ATOMS: atom_id res chain seq x y z
N MET A 1 6.74 37.45 16.49
CA MET A 1 7.77 36.68 17.23
C MET A 1 7.89 35.31 16.60
N PRO A 2 9.08 34.86 16.17
CA PRO A 2 9.21 33.50 15.65
C PRO A 2 9.17 32.52 16.82
N ARG A 3 8.21 31.59 16.80
CA ARG A 3 8.19 30.44 17.72
C ARG A 3 9.38 29.55 17.36
N SER A 4 10.46 29.65 18.12
CA SER A 4 11.50 28.60 18.14
C SER A 4 10.83 27.31 18.61
N THR A 5 10.62 26.38 17.68
CA THR A 5 9.99 25.09 17.98
C THR A 5 11.07 24.13 18.46
N LYS A 6 10.80 23.37 19.53
CA LYS A 6 11.67 22.31 20.10
C LYS A 6 12.25 21.32 19.07
N SER A 7 11.66 21.26 17.87
CA SER A 7 12.03 20.39 16.75
C SER A 7 13.50 20.57 16.30
N GLU A 8 14.01 21.79 16.23
CA GLU A 8 15.37 22.06 15.74
C GLU A 8 16.47 21.43 16.60
N LYS A 9 16.18 21.07 17.87
CA LYS A 9 17.15 20.42 18.76
C LYS A 9 17.24 18.90 18.58
N LEU A 10 16.25 18.27 17.95
CA LEU A 10 16.20 16.81 17.81
C LEU A 10 16.73 16.32 16.45
N TYR A 11 16.69 17.17 15.42
CA TYR A 11 17.01 16.77 14.05
C TYR A 11 18.19 17.56 13.51
N ILE A 12 19.28 16.86 13.19
CA ILE A 12 20.47 17.43 12.55
C ILE A 12 20.40 17.11 11.06
N ARG A 13 20.22 18.13 10.22
CA ARG A 13 20.29 17.96 8.76
C ARG A 13 21.71 17.53 8.37
N ARG A 14 21.85 16.37 7.74
CA ARG A 14 23.13 15.89 7.20
C ARG A 14 23.28 16.34 5.76
N ASN A 15 24.49 16.75 5.40
CA ASN A 15 24.87 16.96 4.00
C ASN A 15 25.21 15.61 3.40
N VAL A 16 24.30 15.08 2.59
CA VAL A 16 24.34 13.73 2.02
C VAL A 16 24.53 13.85 0.50
N PRO A 17 25.23 12.89 -0.14
CA PRO A 17 25.65 13.02 -1.54
C PRO A 17 24.54 12.67 -2.55
N PHE A 18 23.31 12.38 -2.11
CA PHE A 18 22.23 12.03 -3.01
C PHE A 18 21.48 13.28 -3.48
N GLU A 19 21.07 13.24 -4.74
CA GLU A 19 20.22 14.26 -5.34
C GLU A 19 18.76 13.96 -5.03
N LEU A 20 17.96 15.03 -4.94
CA LEU A 20 16.50 14.95 -4.81
C LEU A 20 15.90 15.47 -6.10
N TYR A 21 15.11 14.64 -6.79
CA TYR A 21 14.46 15.05 -8.03
C TYR A 21 12.99 15.38 -7.81
N GLU A 22 12.55 16.53 -8.32
CA GLU A 22 11.13 16.78 -8.55
C GLU A 22 10.73 16.20 -9.91
N ILE A 23 9.69 15.36 -9.91
CA ILE A 23 9.27 14.61 -11.09
C ILE A 23 8.11 15.34 -11.77
N ASN A 24 8.33 15.80 -13.00
CA ASN A 24 7.42 16.65 -13.75
C ASN A 24 6.15 15.94 -14.25
N ILE A 25 5.30 15.45 -13.34
CA ILE A 25 4.07 14.76 -13.72
C ILE A 25 2.91 15.70 -14.03
N LEU A 26 2.91 16.96 -13.55
CA LEU A 26 1.74 17.84 -13.71
C LEU A 26 1.34 18.09 -15.17
N ASN A 27 2.35 18.24 -16.04
CA ASN A 27 2.21 18.52 -17.46
C ASN A 27 2.47 17.28 -18.33
N ALA A 28 2.82 16.15 -17.73
CA ALA A 28 3.10 14.92 -18.45
C ALA A 28 1.85 14.37 -19.15
N GLY A 29 1.97 14.02 -20.42
CA GLY A 29 1.01 13.20 -21.15
C GLY A 29 1.13 11.72 -20.80
N ASP A 30 0.22 10.90 -21.32
CA ASP A 30 0.12 9.47 -20.99
C ASP A 30 1.43 8.70 -21.23
N VAL A 31 2.11 8.98 -22.35
CA VAL A 31 3.40 8.35 -22.70
C VAL A 31 4.51 8.71 -21.71
N GLU A 32 4.53 9.97 -21.25
CA GLU A 32 5.51 10.46 -20.28
C GLU A 32 5.23 9.86 -18.90
N LEU A 33 3.96 9.76 -18.49
CA LEU A 33 3.58 9.10 -17.24
C LEU A 33 4.00 7.62 -17.21
N GLN A 34 3.79 6.89 -18.30
CA GLN A 34 4.26 5.50 -18.41
C GLN A 34 5.78 5.41 -18.38
N THR A 35 6.47 6.34 -19.05
CA THR A 35 7.94 6.39 -19.07
C THR A 35 8.49 6.64 -17.67
N ILE A 36 7.94 7.61 -16.93
CA ILE A 36 8.30 7.90 -15.54
C ILE A 36 8.08 6.67 -14.65
N SER A 37 6.92 6.00 -14.76
CA SER A 37 6.63 4.80 -13.96
C SER A 37 7.65 3.68 -14.22
N ARG A 38 8.01 3.47 -15.48
CA ARG A 38 9.00 2.47 -15.91
C ARG A 38 10.40 2.82 -15.43
N GLU A 39 10.86 4.05 -15.64
CA GLU A 39 12.22 4.47 -15.30
C GLU A 39 12.46 4.54 -13.79
N LEU A 40 11.46 4.94 -13.01
CA LEU A 40 11.52 4.90 -11.55
C LEU A 40 11.33 3.49 -10.99
N GLY A 41 10.89 2.51 -11.80
CA GLY A 41 10.66 1.14 -11.34
C GLY A 41 9.52 1.01 -10.33
N ILE A 42 8.55 1.93 -10.34
CA ILE A 42 7.46 1.98 -9.33
C ILE A 42 6.26 1.10 -9.68
N GLY A 43 6.23 0.51 -10.88
CA GLY A 43 5.25 -0.51 -11.27
C GLY A 43 3.79 -0.03 -11.33
N LEU A 44 3.54 1.28 -11.37
CA LEU A 44 2.20 1.85 -11.45
C LEU A 44 1.67 1.80 -12.88
N SER A 45 0.40 1.40 -13.02
CA SER A 45 -0.31 1.45 -14.30
C SER A 45 -0.54 2.90 -14.77
N LEU A 46 -0.94 3.09 -16.03
CA LEU A 46 -1.28 4.43 -16.53
C LEU A 46 -2.43 5.06 -15.73
N ASP A 47 -3.44 4.29 -15.36
CA ASP A 47 -4.57 4.79 -14.60
C ASP A 47 -4.15 5.19 -13.18
N GLU A 48 -3.28 4.42 -12.54
CA GLU A 48 -2.71 4.76 -11.24
C GLU A 48 -1.86 6.03 -11.32
N MET A 49 -1.01 6.14 -12.35
CA MET A 49 -0.23 7.35 -12.59
C MET A 49 -1.12 8.57 -12.83
N LYS A 50 -2.26 8.42 -13.51
CA LYS A 50 -3.25 9.50 -13.69
C LYS A 50 -3.89 9.91 -12.37
N VAL A 51 -4.21 8.97 -11.48
CA VAL A 51 -4.73 9.29 -10.14
C VAL A 51 -3.68 10.06 -9.33
N VAL A 52 -2.43 9.63 -9.37
CA VAL A 52 -1.30 10.34 -8.73
C VAL A 52 -1.13 11.74 -9.32
N GLN A 53 -1.14 11.88 -10.64
CA GLN A 53 -1.07 13.17 -11.32
C GLN A 53 -2.21 14.10 -10.89
N GLN A 54 -3.45 13.61 -10.83
CA GLN A 54 -4.59 14.39 -10.37
C GLN A 54 -4.45 14.85 -8.92
N HIS A 55 -3.91 14.00 -8.04
CA HIS A 55 -3.60 14.38 -6.66
C HIS A 55 -2.62 15.54 -6.61
N TYR A 56 -1.49 15.44 -7.32
CA TYR A 56 -0.46 16.49 -7.32
C TYR A 56 -0.90 17.77 -8.06
N ARG A 57 -1.78 17.67 -9.07
CA ARG A 57 -2.44 18.83 -9.68
C ARG A 57 -3.28 19.61 -8.66
N LYS A 58 -4.01 18.91 -7.78
CA LYS A 58 -4.76 19.56 -6.68
C LYS A 58 -3.84 20.25 -5.68
N LEU A 59 -2.68 19.65 -5.39
CA LEU A 59 -1.63 20.24 -4.54
C LEU A 59 -0.85 21.38 -5.22
N LYS A 60 -0.99 21.55 -6.54
CA LYS A 60 -0.28 22.56 -7.35
C LYS A 60 1.25 22.46 -7.25
N ARG A 61 1.79 21.24 -7.12
CA ARG A 61 3.24 20.97 -7.11
C ARG A 61 3.54 19.61 -7.71
N ASN A 62 4.76 19.41 -8.19
CA ASN A 62 5.25 18.07 -8.51
C ASN A 62 5.57 17.26 -7.24
N PRO A 63 5.50 15.92 -7.31
CA PRO A 63 6.11 15.06 -6.31
C PRO A 63 7.63 15.06 -6.43
N THR A 64 8.28 14.73 -5.32
CA THR A 64 9.66 14.23 -5.33
C THR A 64 9.70 12.77 -5.77
N ASP A 65 10.87 12.32 -6.22
CA ASP A 65 11.18 10.90 -6.45
C ASP A 65 10.80 10.01 -5.25
N VAL A 66 11.15 10.39 -4.02
CA VAL A 66 10.84 9.63 -2.80
C VAL A 66 9.34 9.53 -2.55
N GLU A 67 8.59 10.60 -2.82
CA GLU A 67 7.13 10.57 -2.72
C GLU A 67 6.51 9.59 -3.74
N LEU A 68 6.98 9.57 -4.99
CA LEU A 68 6.52 8.60 -5.99
C LEU A 68 6.93 7.18 -5.65
N GLN A 69 8.14 6.96 -5.15
CA GLN A 69 8.59 5.65 -4.67
C GLN A 69 7.71 5.13 -3.53
N THR A 70 7.35 6.01 -2.59
CA THR A 70 6.44 5.67 -1.48
C THR A 70 5.08 5.21 -1.99
N ILE A 71 4.52 5.92 -2.98
CA ILE A 71 3.27 5.50 -3.62
C ILE A 71 3.45 4.16 -4.33
N GLY A 72 4.52 3.99 -5.13
CA GLY A 72 4.83 2.74 -5.82
C GLY A 72 4.88 1.54 -4.89
N GLN A 73 5.56 1.66 -3.74
CA GLN A 73 5.64 0.59 -2.75
C GLN A 73 4.28 0.29 -2.12
N THR A 74 3.59 1.33 -1.63
CA THR A 74 2.31 1.16 -0.92
C THR A 74 1.17 0.69 -1.82
N TRP A 75 1.23 1.00 -3.11
CA TRP A 75 0.27 0.56 -4.12
C TRP A 75 0.78 -0.64 -4.92
N SER A 76 1.87 -1.30 -4.52
CA SER A 76 2.28 -2.54 -5.17
C SER A 76 1.24 -3.65 -4.93
N GLU A 77 1.21 -4.66 -5.80
CA GLU A 77 0.30 -5.82 -5.60
C GLU A 77 0.59 -6.53 -4.28
N HIS A 78 1.87 -6.66 -3.94
CA HIS A 78 2.30 -7.31 -2.71
C HIS A 78 1.81 -6.59 -1.44
N CYS A 79 1.76 -5.25 -1.46
CA CYS A 79 1.33 -4.48 -0.30
C CYS A 79 -0.18 -4.24 -0.25
N PHE A 80 -0.82 -3.98 -1.40
CA PHE A 80 -2.23 -3.62 -1.43
C PHE A 80 -3.15 -4.83 -1.59
N HIS A 81 -2.65 -5.94 -2.15
CA HIS A 81 -3.42 -7.14 -2.53
C HIS A 81 -4.57 -6.82 -3.49
N LYS A 82 -4.27 -6.16 -4.63
CA LYS A 82 -5.31 -5.69 -5.55
C LYS A 82 -6.07 -6.85 -6.15
N THR A 83 -5.41 -7.95 -6.52
CA THR A 83 -6.09 -9.14 -7.05
C THR A 83 -7.04 -9.75 -6.03
N PHE A 84 -6.63 -9.82 -4.76
CA PHE A 84 -7.44 -10.43 -3.69
C PHE A 84 -8.65 -9.57 -3.31
N LYS A 85 -8.54 -8.25 -3.45
CA LYS A 85 -9.61 -7.26 -3.20
C LYS A 85 -10.44 -6.93 -4.44
N GLY A 86 -9.93 -7.25 -5.62
CA GLY A 86 -10.53 -6.90 -6.89
C GLY A 86 -11.69 -7.81 -7.26
N LYS A 87 -12.54 -7.26 -8.12
CA LYS A 87 -13.65 -7.97 -8.73
C LYS A 87 -13.13 -8.91 -9.83
N ILE A 88 -13.60 -10.15 -9.82
CA ILE A 88 -13.24 -11.19 -10.79
C ILE A 88 -14.48 -11.54 -11.60
N VAL A 89 -14.34 -11.50 -12.92
CA VAL A 89 -15.34 -11.99 -13.87
C VAL A 89 -14.75 -13.22 -14.54
N PHE A 90 -15.41 -14.37 -14.40
CA PHE A 90 -14.98 -15.63 -14.98
C PHE A 90 -16.19 -16.33 -15.58
N GLU A 91 -16.18 -16.49 -16.91
CA GLU A 91 -17.34 -16.98 -17.68
C GLU A 91 -18.60 -16.17 -17.36
N ASP A 92 -19.66 -16.82 -16.86
CA ASP A 92 -20.92 -16.20 -16.46
C ASP A 92 -20.98 -15.87 -14.96
N GLU A 93 -19.87 -16.02 -14.23
CA GLU A 93 -19.78 -15.76 -12.80
C GLU A 93 -19.02 -14.47 -12.47
N GLU A 94 -19.47 -13.83 -11.40
CA GLU A 94 -18.91 -12.59 -10.89
C GLU A 94 -18.63 -12.72 -9.39
N ILE A 95 -17.38 -12.51 -9.00
CA ILE A 95 -16.91 -12.56 -7.62
C ILE A 95 -16.43 -11.16 -7.23
N GLU A 96 -17.10 -10.54 -6.27
CA GLU A 96 -16.77 -9.18 -5.79
C GLU A 96 -15.34 -9.05 -5.24
N SER A 97 -14.86 -10.06 -4.50
CA SER A 97 -13.48 -10.15 -4.00
C SER A 97 -13.21 -11.56 -3.46
N LEU A 98 -12.08 -12.17 -3.82
CA LEU A 98 -11.70 -13.48 -3.27
C LEU A 98 -11.62 -13.46 -1.75
N PHE A 99 -11.00 -12.42 -1.19
CA PHE A 99 -10.87 -12.25 0.26
C PHE A 99 -12.23 -12.14 0.94
N LYS A 100 -13.10 -11.25 0.44
CA LYS A 100 -14.41 -11.02 1.07
C LYS A 100 -15.32 -12.23 0.93
N THR A 101 -15.38 -12.82 -0.26
CA THR A 101 -16.34 -13.88 -0.60
C THR A 101 -16.00 -15.21 0.05
N TYR A 102 -14.74 -15.62 0.03
CA TYR A 102 -14.37 -16.98 0.43
C TYR A 102 -13.70 -17.08 1.80
N ILE A 103 -13.07 -16.01 2.29
CA ILE A 103 -12.32 -16.05 3.55
C ILE A 103 -13.06 -15.29 4.65
N PHE A 104 -13.31 -13.99 4.42
CA PHE A 104 -13.93 -13.12 5.41
C PHE A 104 -15.38 -13.54 5.72
N ARG A 105 -16.19 -13.80 4.68
CA ARG A 105 -17.59 -14.22 4.84
C ARG A 105 -17.70 -15.50 5.68
N ALA A 106 -16.95 -16.54 5.35
CA ALA A 106 -17.00 -17.81 6.07
C ALA A 106 -16.62 -17.63 7.55
N THR A 107 -15.56 -16.86 7.83
CA THR A 107 -15.14 -16.58 9.21
C THR A 107 -16.22 -15.83 9.99
N LYS A 108 -16.87 -14.85 9.34
CA LYS A 108 -17.94 -14.04 9.94
C LYS A 108 -19.23 -14.82 10.14
N GLU A 109 -19.59 -15.71 9.23
CA GLU A 109 -20.81 -16.54 9.33
C GLU A 109 -20.69 -17.60 10.42
N LEU A 110 -19.49 -18.15 10.64
CA LEU A 110 -19.23 -19.14 11.68
C LEU A 110 -19.08 -18.50 13.07
N GLU A 111 -18.52 -17.30 13.14
CA GLU A 111 -18.31 -16.50 14.36
C GLU A 111 -17.88 -17.35 15.59
N PRO A 112 -16.80 -18.15 15.49
CA PRO A 112 -16.40 -19.00 16.60
C PRO A 112 -15.86 -18.15 17.76
N GLU A 113 -16.35 -18.41 18.98
CA GLU A 113 -15.95 -17.65 20.19
C GLU A 113 -14.43 -17.67 20.47
N TRP A 114 -13.74 -18.72 20.02
CA TRP A 114 -12.29 -18.84 20.19
C TRP A 114 -11.49 -18.00 19.19
N CYS A 115 -12.09 -17.41 18.15
CA CYS A 115 -11.42 -16.46 17.26
C CYS A 115 -11.41 -15.07 17.90
N PHE A 116 -10.39 -14.79 18.71
CA PHE A 116 -10.29 -13.54 19.47
C PHE A 116 -9.98 -12.31 18.60
N SER A 117 -9.04 -12.44 17.64
CA SER A 117 -8.73 -11.37 16.69
C SER A 117 -8.40 -11.97 15.33
N VAL A 118 -9.18 -11.60 14.32
CA VAL A 118 -9.02 -12.10 12.94
C VAL A 118 -9.21 -10.95 11.97
N PHE A 119 -8.26 -10.78 11.04
CA PHE A 119 -8.25 -9.72 10.02
C PHE A 119 -8.07 -8.28 10.54
N GLU A 120 -7.73 -8.09 11.81
CA GLU A 120 -7.49 -6.77 12.41
C GLU A 120 -6.00 -6.41 12.51
N ASP A 121 -5.12 -7.42 12.54
CA ASP A 121 -3.69 -7.26 12.69
C ASP A 121 -2.93 -8.21 11.73
N ASN A 122 -1.60 -8.15 11.76
CA ASN A 122 -0.69 -8.96 10.96
C ASN A 122 -0.66 -10.44 11.35
N ALA A 123 -1.30 -10.82 12.45
CA ALA A 123 -1.47 -12.20 12.89
C ALA A 123 -2.90 -12.41 13.39
N GLY A 124 -3.43 -13.62 13.22
CA GLY A 124 -4.69 -14.01 13.86
C GLY A 124 -4.43 -14.54 15.27
N ILE A 125 -5.30 -14.24 16.22
CA ILE A 125 -5.23 -14.74 17.59
C ILE A 125 -6.42 -15.65 17.88
N VAL A 126 -6.13 -16.86 18.33
CA VAL A 126 -7.13 -17.83 18.80
C VAL A 126 -6.97 -18.09 20.29
N LEU A 127 -8.07 -18.24 21.02
CA LEU A 127 -8.05 -18.63 22.43
C LEU A 127 -7.67 -20.11 22.53
N PHE A 128 -6.68 -20.41 23.37
CA PHE A 128 -6.28 -21.79 23.69
C PHE A 128 -6.93 -22.24 25.00
N ASP A 129 -6.95 -21.36 26.00
CA ASP A 129 -7.65 -21.53 27.27
C ASP A 129 -8.13 -20.16 27.81
N GLU A 130 -8.65 -20.12 29.04
CA GLU A 130 -9.19 -18.91 29.67
C GLU A 130 -8.15 -17.79 29.88
N ASN A 131 -6.86 -18.11 29.89
CA ASN A 131 -5.78 -17.18 30.21
C ASN A 131 -4.81 -16.96 29.05
N HIS A 132 -4.88 -17.78 27.99
CA HIS A 132 -3.90 -17.78 26.91
C HIS A 132 -4.55 -17.72 25.53
N GLY A 133 -3.98 -16.85 24.69
CA GLY A 133 -4.21 -16.82 23.25
C GLY A 133 -2.94 -17.19 22.48
N VAL A 134 -3.12 -17.80 21.31
CA VAL A 134 -2.03 -18.16 20.39
C VAL A 134 -2.12 -17.28 19.15
N ALA A 135 -1.06 -16.53 18.88
CA ALA A 135 -0.90 -15.78 17.65
C ALA A 135 -0.38 -16.70 16.54
N VAL A 136 -1.07 -16.74 15.40
CA VAL A 136 -0.72 -17.56 14.24
C VAL A 136 -0.55 -16.65 13.02
N LYS A 137 0.58 -16.81 12.33
CA LYS A 137 0.91 -16.10 11.10
C LYS A 137 1.69 -17.01 10.18
N VAL A 138 1.37 -16.98 8.89
CA VAL A 138 2.11 -17.70 7.85
C VAL A 138 2.37 -16.73 6.70
N GLU A 139 3.62 -16.67 6.25
CA GLU A 139 4.06 -15.86 5.11
C GLU A 139 4.91 -16.72 4.15
N THR A 140 5.08 -16.24 2.91
CA THR A 140 5.93 -16.90 1.91
C THR A 140 7.01 -15.93 1.42
N HIS A 141 8.16 -16.47 0.99
CA HIS A 141 9.27 -15.70 0.41
C HIS A 141 9.73 -16.34 -0.91
N ASN A 142 8.83 -16.38 -1.90
CA ASN A 142 9.06 -17.11 -3.16
C ASN A 142 9.91 -16.37 -4.21
N HIS A 143 9.99 -15.04 -4.14
CA HIS A 143 10.73 -14.21 -5.12
C HIS A 143 12.20 -13.92 -4.74
N PRO A 144 12.59 -13.81 -3.46
CA PRO A 144 14.00 -13.63 -3.08
C PRO A 144 14.78 -14.95 -2.91
N SER A 145 14.15 -16.11 -3.13
CA SER A 145 14.76 -17.44 -3.02
C SER A 145 15.51 -17.87 -4.27
#